data_AF-A0AAV9N9U1-F1
#
_entry.id   AF-A0AAV9N9U1-F1
#
_cell.length_a   1.000
_cell.length_b   1.000
_cell.length_c   1.000
_cell.angle_alpha   90.00
_cell.angle_beta   90.00
_cell.angle_gamma   90.00
#
_symmetry.space_group_name_H-M   'P 1'
#
loop_
_entity.id
_entity.type
_entity.pdbx_description
1 polymer ?
#
loop_
_entity_poly.entity_id
_entity_poly.type
_entity_poly.pdbx_seq_one_letter_code
_entity_poly.pdbx_strand_id
1 'polypeptide(L)'
;MAGSNAFPPLDTQMGSANSNRGGPSPTVSMTGSGSMNGNGAGPAANYMAPLPVGHQQDLNFLYAQIQELSSVLRDNSEKVNVIRRAAVEVAKRGNGVITEGDGTHEGDKARIRELEQELAKSNHMISLYKHEQAENTNLIAMYEDALGTATEQIRNYCTDVESRFLAQRKHYNNLLQQEKDEHLSSRLDRDHWHAQTLKVSEMIRTANRLRADEWSEEYTIISGLQSEVRCLRRCLGMEPERVENETGYSYLKAIPLADQA
;
A
#
# COMPACT_ATOMS: atom_id res chain seq x y z
N MET A 1 -9.18 -37.90 -13.39
CA MET A 1 -9.14 -36.43 -13.43
C MET A 1 -8.74 -35.94 -12.05
N ALA A 2 -7.47 -35.58 -11.89
CA ALA A 2 -6.90 -35.13 -10.63
C ALA A 2 -6.91 -33.59 -10.62
N GLY A 3 -7.56 -33.00 -9.62
CA GLY A 3 -7.58 -31.55 -9.40
C GLY A 3 -6.40 -31.13 -8.53
N SER A 4 -5.51 -30.32 -9.09
CA SER A 4 -4.34 -29.76 -8.43
C SER A 4 -4.74 -28.51 -7.64
N ASN A 5 -4.87 -28.61 -6.31
CA ASN A 5 -5.03 -27.46 -5.43
C ASN A 5 -3.69 -26.70 -5.32
N ALA A 6 -3.68 -25.43 -5.75
CA ALA A 6 -2.50 -24.57 -5.81
C ALA A 6 -2.35 -23.62 -4.60
N PHE A 7 -2.88 -23.97 -3.43
CA PHE A 7 -2.72 -23.19 -2.20
C PHE A 7 -2.39 -24.12 -1.01
N PRO A 8 -1.36 -23.83 -0.20
CA PRO A 8 -1.14 -24.53 1.06
C PRO A 8 -2.18 -24.08 2.10
N PRO A 9 -2.71 -24.99 2.94
CA PRO A 9 -3.63 -24.64 4.02
C PRO A 9 -2.87 -23.93 5.16
N LEU A 10 -3.38 -22.78 5.61
CA LEU A 10 -2.90 -22.12 6.83
C LEU A 10 -3.43 -22.87 8.05
N ASP A 11 -2.51 -23.40 8.84
CA ASP A 11 -2.76 -24.03 10.14
C ASP A 11 -3.26 -22.98 11.15
N THR A 12 -4.52 -23.08 11.55
CA THR A 12 -5.14 -22.21 12.56
C THR A 12 -5.26 -22.99 13.87
N GLN A 13 -4.14 -23.15 14.58
CA GLN A 13 -4.16 -23.71 15.92
C GLN A 13 -4.58 -22.63 16.93
N MET A 14 -5.88 -22.55 17.20
CA MET A 14 -6.43 -21.78 18.31
C MET A 14 -6.03 -22.41 19.66
N GLY A 15 -5.09 -21.77 20.35
CA GLY A 15 -4.87 -21.96 21.78
C GLY A 15 -5.82 -21.05 22.58
N SER A 16 -6.67 -21.67 23.40
CA SER A 16 -7.59 -20.98 24.31
C SER A 16 -6.91 -20.64 25.66
N ALA A 17 -7.37 -19.54 26.25
CA ALA A 17 -7.26 -19.08 27.64
C ALA A 17 -5.93 -18.41 28.09
N ASN A 18 -5.99 -17.11 28.44
CA ASN A 18 -6.25 -16.65 29.81
C ASN A 18 -6.16 -15.11 29.94
N SER A 19 -7.04 -14.54 30.77
CA SER A 19 -7.16 -13.12 31.11
C SER A 19 -5.95 -12.56 31.90
N ASN A 20 -5.44 -11.37 31.54
CA ASN A 20 -5.15 -10.27 32.49
C ASN A 20 -4.43 -9.05 31.86
N ARG A 21 -4.99 -7.86 32.13
CA ARG A 21 -4.34 -6.57 32.47
C ARG A 21 -3.62 -5.78 31.36
N GLY A 22 -3.84 -4.46 31.40
CA GLY A 22 -3.46 -3.49 30.37
C GLY A 22 -2.00 -3.05 30.35
N GLY A 23 -1.63 -2.32 29.30
CA GLY A 23 -0.31 -1.72 29.08
C GLY A 23 -0.11 -1.32 27.61
N PRO A 24 0.64 -0.24 27.29
CA PRO A 24 0.41 0.61 26.11
C PRO A 24 1.02 0.11 24.78
N SER A 25 0.52 0.67 23.68
CA SER A 25 0.95 0.46 22.28
C SER A 25 2.46 0.51 22.04
N PRO A 26 3.02 -0.37 21.18
CA PRO A 26 4.37 -0.22 20.68
C PRO A 26 4.37 0.73 19.46
N THR A 27 4.82 1.96 19.67
CA THR A 27 5.40 2.78 18.60
C THR A 27 6.74 2.17 18.22
N VAL A 28 6.86 1.68 16.98
CA VAL A 28 8.12 1.17 16.45
C VAL A 28 8.86 2.30 15.74
N SER A 29 9.86 2.85 16.42
CA SER A 29 10.96 3.61 15.81
C SER A 29 11.93 2.62 15.17
N MET A 30 12.12 2.68 13.85
CA MET A 30 13.21 1.98 13.17
C MET A 30 14.14 2.99 12.52
N THR A 31 15.25 3.27 13.20
CA THR A 31 16.43 3.88 12.59
C THR A 31 17.66 3.16 13.11
N GLY A 32 18.45 2.61 12.18
CA GLY A 32 19.89 2.38 12.39
C GLY A 32 20.34 0.93 12.50
N SER A 33 20.61 0.30 11.35
CA SER A 33 21.65 -0.73 11.22
C SER A 33 22.78 -0.17 10.37
N GLY A 34 24.03 -0.30 10.84
CA GLY A 34 25.22 0.05 10.05
C GLY A 34 26.42 0.46 10.89
N SER A 35 27.18 -0.52 11.38
CA SER A 35 28.54 -0.35 11.90
C SER A 35 29.54 -0.33 10.73
N MET A 36 30.48 0.64 10.70
CA MET A 36 31.93 0.44 10.56
C MET A 36 32.68 1.69 10.03
N ASN A 37 33.61 2.16 10.88
CA ASN A 37 35.00 2.53 10.60
C ASN A 37 35.33 3.73 9.67
N GLY A 38 36.04 4.72 10.20
CA GLY A 38 36.72 5.74 9.38
C GLY A 38 37.07 7.06 10.06
N ASN A 39 38.06 7.02 10.95
CA ASN A 39 39.09 8.06 11.22
C ASN A 39 38.82 9.54 10.84
N GLY A 40 38.62 10.39 11.87
CA GLY A 40 39.21 11.73 11.97
C GLY A 40 38.54 12.91 11.25
N ALA A 41 37.66 13.64 11.95
CA ALA A 41 37.54 15.10 11.86
C ALA A 41 36.67 15.62 13.03
N GLY A 42 37.10 16.72 13.65
CA GLY A 42 36.57 17.25 14.90
C GLY A 42 35.12 17.77 14.87
N PRO A 43 34.61 18.29 16.01
CA PRO A 43 33.20 18.60 16.27
C PRO A 43 32.61 19.78 15.47
N ALA A 44 33.26 20.23 14.40
CA ALA A 44 32.84 21.32 13.53
C ALA A 44 32.16 20.87 12.22
N ALA A 45 31.94 19.56 12.01
CA ALA A 45 31.31 19.03 10.80
C ALA A 45 29.77 18.91 10.87
N ASN A 46 29.14 19.39 11.96
CA ASN A 46 27.71 19.17 12.23
C ASN A 46 26.76 20.20 11.59
N TYR A 47 27.24 21.03 10.65
CA TYR A 47 26.46 22.08 9.97
C TYR A 47 26.37 21.90 8.45
N MET A 48 26.60 20.69 7.94
CA MET A 48 26.24 20.38 6.55
C MET A 48 24.83 19.82 6.55
N ALA A 49 23.87 20.58 5.99
CA ALA A 49 22.53 20.09 5.72
C ALA A 49 22.63 18.71 5.05
N PRO A 50 21.78 17.72 5.42
CA PRO A 50 21.81 16.41 4.80
C PRO A 50 21.59 16.61 3.30
N LEU A 51 22.64 16.38 2.51
CA LEU A 51 22.56 16.46 1.07
C LEU A 51 21.45 15.50 0.61
N PRO A 52 20.60 15.89 -0.37
CA PRO A 52 19.45 15.11 -0.78
C PRO A 52 19.84 13.66 -1.08
N VAL A 53 19.11 12.72 -0.47
CA VAL A 53 19.18 11.28 -0.79
C VAL A 53 19.05 11.13 -2.31
N GLY A 54 20.16 10.79 -2.96
CA GLY A 54 20.28 10.74 -4.43
C GLY A 54 21.59 11.33 -4.95
N HIS A 55 22.12 12.37 -4.31
CA HIS A 55 23.35 13.03 -4.79
C HIS A 55 24.58 12.11 -4.70
N GLN A 56 24.72 11.35 -3.61
CA GLN A 56 25.83 10.40 -3.47
C GLN A 56 25.72 9.22 -4.45
N GLN A 57 24.49 8.81 -4.79
CA GLN A 57 24.24 7.73 -5.76
C GLN A 57 24.55 8.19 -7.19
N ASP A 58 24.19 9.43 -7.52
CA ASP A 58 24.50 10.05 -8.81
C ASP A 58 26.01 10.25 -8.98
N LEU A 59 26.72 10.72 -7.95
CA LEU A 59 28.19 10.81 -7.98
C LEU A 59 28.87 9.45 -8.16
N ASN A 60 28.35 8.39 -7.54
CA ASN A 60 28.85 7.04 -7.74
C ASN A 60 28.57 6.54 -9.17
N PHE A 61 27.41 6.87 -9.74
CA PHE A 61 27.04 6.53 -11.12
C PHE A 61 27.91 7.26 -12.14
N LEU A 62 28.13 8.56 -11.97
CA LEU A 62 29.02 9.35 -12.83
C LEU A 62 30.47 8.84 -12.74
N TYR A 63 30.94 8.47 -11.56
CA TYR A 63 32.27 7.89 -11.40
C TYR A 63 32.41 6.56 -12.15
N ALA A 64 31.39 5.69 -12.10
CA ALA A 64 31.36 4.45 -12.87
C ALA A 64 31.39 4.70 -14.39
N GLN A 65 30.59 5.66 -14.90
CA GLN A 65 30.62 6.05 -16.31
C GLN A 65 31.99 6.60 -16.74
N ILE A 66 32.62 7.42 -15.92
CA ILE A 66 33.95 7.98 -16.22
C ILE A 66 35.01 6.87 -16.29
N GLN A 67 34.93 5.87 -15.40
CA GLN A 67 35.83 4.72 -15.47
C GLN A 67 35.60 3.87 -16.71
N GLU A 68 34.34 3.65 -17.11
CA GLU A 68 33.99 2.94 -18.33
C GLU A 68 34.49 3.68 -19.58
N LEU A 69 34.26 4.98 -19.67
CA LEU A 69 34.75 5.81 -20.78
C LEU A 69 36.28 5.79 -20.87
N SER A 70 36.96 5.79 -19.72
CA SER A 70 38.42 5.67 -19.63
C SER A 70 38.95 4.29 -20.04
N SER A 71 38.14 3.24 -19.92
CA SER A 71 38.45 1.91 -20.46
C SER A 71 38.31 1.92 -21.99
N VAL A 72 37.20 2.45 -22.50
CA VAL A 72 36.94 2.54 -23.95
C VAL A 72 38.00 3.38 -24.67
N LEU A 73 38.45 4.49 -24.07
CA LEU A 73 39.55 5.31 -24.60
C LEU A 73 40.88 4.56 -24.67
N ARG A 74 41.17 3.71 -23.67
CA ARG A 74 42.37 2.86 -23.68
C ARG A 74 42.30 1.81 -24.79
N ASP A 75 41.16 1.14 -24.92
CA ASP A 75 40.94 0.14 -25.99
C ASP A 75 40.99 0.78 -27.38
N ASN A 76 40.49 2.01 -27.53
CA ASN A 76 40.56 2.76 -28.77
C ASN A 76 42.01 3.12 -29.13
N SER A 77 42.78 3.61 -28.16
CA SER A 77 44.20 3.91 -28.34
C SER A 77 45.00 2.66 -28.74
N GLU A 78 44.70 1.51 -28.13
CA GLU A 78 45.31 0.23 -28.48
C GLU A 78 44.97 -0.20 -29.92
N LYS A 79 43.69 -0.16 -30.31
CA LYS A 79 43.23 -0.46 -31.68
C LYS A 79 43.91 0.45 -32.71
N VAL A 80 44.03 1.75 -32.43
CA VAL A 80 44.73 2.71 -33.30
C VAL A 80 46.22 2.40 -33.40
N ASN A 81 46.87 1.95 -32.32
CA ASN A 81 48.27 1.53 -32.36
C ASN A 81 48.47 0.26 -33.20
N VAL A 82 47.54 -0.70 -33.13
CA VAL A 82 47.56 -1.91 -33.98
C VAL A 82 47.40 -1.55 -35.46
N ILE A 83 46.43 -0.68 -35.79
CA ILE A 83 46.21 -0.19 -37.15
C ILE A 83 47.47 0.55 -37.66
N ARG A 84 48.09 1.39 -36.83
CA ARG A 84 49.31 2.09 -37.19
C ARG A 84 50.46 1.14 -37.50
N ARG A 85 50.64 0.08 -36.70
CA ARG A 85 51.67 -0.95 -36.95
C ARG A 85 51.38 -1.73 -38.24
N ALA A 86 50.13 -2.12 -38.47
CA ALA A 86 49.70 -2.80 -39.69
C ALA A 86 49.93 -1.91 -40.93
N ALA A 87 49.60 -0.62 -40.86
CA ALA A 87 49.83 0.33 -41.95
C ALA A 87 51.33 0.52 -42.26
N VAL A 88 52.18 0.56 -41.25
CA VAL A 88 53.66 0.62 -41.43
C VAL A 88 54.20 -0.66 -42.06
N GLU A 89 53.68 -1.83 -41.69
CA GLU A 89 54.07 -3.10 -42.30
C GLU A 89 53.64 -3.20 -43.77
N VAL A 90 52.44 -2.75 -44.10
CA VAL A 90 51.92 -2.69 -45.48
C VAL A 90 52.73 -1.72 -46.34
N ALA A 91 53.07 -0.53 -45.81
CA ALA A 91 53.94 0.43 -46.51
C ALA A 91 55.35 -0.13 -46.77
N LYS A 92 55.87 -0.95 -45.85
CA LYS A 92 57.19 -1.60 -46.01
C LYS A 92 57.17 -2.74 -47.04
N ARG A 93 56.04 -3.42 -47.23
CA ARG A 93 55.85 -4.44 -48.28
C ARG A 93 55.56 -3.84 -49.65
N GLY A 94 54.95 -2.65 -49.73
CA GLY A 94 54.62 -1.98 -51.00
C GLY A 94 55.81 -1.43 -51.80
N ASN A 95 56.99 -1.30 -51.18
CA ASN A 95 58.22 -0.79 -51.85
C ASN A 95 59.12 -1.89 -52.44
N GLY A 96 58.68 -3.15 -52.41
CA GLY A 96 59.45 -4.29 -52.91
C GLY A 96 58.99 -4.77 -54.29
N VAL A 97 59.73 -4.36 -55.32
CA VAL A 97 59.99 -5.12 -56.57
C VAL A 97 58.81 -5.31 -57.54
N ILE A 98 58.80 -4.52 -58.61
CA ILE A 98 58.26 -4.95 -59.91
C ILE A 98 59.43 -4.92 -60.89
N THR A 99 59.99 -6.10 -61.16
CA THR A 99 60.97 -6.31 -62.23
C THR A 99 60.20 -6.81 -63.45
N GLU A 100 60.07 -5.95 -64.46
CA GLU A 100 59.52 -6.31 -65.76
C GLU A 100 60.50 -7.25 -66.48
N GLY A 101 59.99 -8.42 -66.89
CA GLY A 101 60.70 -9.42 -67.66
C GLY A 101 59.82 -9.84 -68.83
N ASP A 102 60.12 -9.25 -69.97
CA ASP A 102 59.51 -9.42 -71.28
C ASP A 102 59.61 -10.89 -71.79
N GLY A 103 58.47 -11.40 -72.28
CA GLY A 103 58.38 -12.58 -73.15
C GLY A 103 57.62 -13.78 -72.58
N THR A 104 56.33 -13.99 -72.88
CA THR A 104 55.66 -15.33 -72.83
C THR A 104 54.17 -15.35 -73.29
N HIS A 105 53.87 -15.34 -74.60
CA HIS A 105 52.48 -15.45 -75.08
C HIS A 105 51.73 -16.78 -74.76
N GLU A 106 52.44 -17.86 -74.39
CA GLU A 106 51.82 -19.15 -74.01
C GLU A 106 51.74 -19.34 -72.47
N GLY A 107 52.69 -18.76 -71.73
CA GLY A 107 52.65 -18.68 -70.25
C GLY A 107 51.53 -17.75 -69.77
N ASP A 108 51.26 -16.68 -70.52
CA ASP A 108 50.15 -15.77 -70.24
C ASP A 108 48.78 -16.47 -70.33
N LYS A 109 48.56 -17.39 -71.28
CA LYS A 109 47.29 -18.13 -71.40
C LYS A 109 47.06 -19.13 -70.26
N ALA A 110 48.11 -19.77 -69.77
CA ALA A 110 48.02 -20.66 -68.60
C ALA A 110 47.73 -19.84 -67.33
N ARG A 111 48.42 -18.71 -67.19
CA ARG A 111 48.22 -17.75 -66.10
C ARG A 111 46.83 -17.10 -66.12
N ILE A 112 46.29 -16.81 -67.30
CA ILE A 112 44.91 -16.32 -67.48
C ILE A 112 43.90 -17.37 -67.00
N ARG A 113 44.06 -18.65 -67.37
CA ARG A 113 43.16 -19.73 -66.92
C ARG A 113 43.24 -19.97 -65.40
N GLU A 114 44.42 -19.88 -64.83
CA GLU A 114 44.62 -19.96 -63.39
C GLU A 114 43.94 -18.78 -62.67
N LEU A 115 44.11 -17.56 -63.18
CA LEU A 115 43.44 -16.36 -62.68
C LEU A 115 41.91 -16.44 -62.82
N GLU A 116 41.39 -17.00 -63.91
CA GLU A 116 39.96 -17.24 -64.11
C GLU A 116 39.42 -18.27 -63.11
N GLN A 117 40.17 -19.33 -62.83
CA GLN A 117 39.78 -20.33 -61.85
C GLN A 117 39.79 -19.75 -60.43
N GLU A 118 40.78 -18.94 -60.09
CA GLU A 118 40.87 -18.27 -58.79
C GLU A 118 39.78 -17.20 -58.63
N LEU A 119 39.48 -16.47 -59.69
CA LEU A 119 38.37 -15.52 -59.74
C LEU A 119 37.02 -16.23 -59.59
N ALA A 120 36.85 -17.41 -60.18
CA ALA A 120 35.64 -18.23 -60.00
C ALA A 120 35.47 -18.72 -58.55
N LYS A 121 36.55 -19.19 -57.91
CA LYS A 121 36.53 -19.58 -56.48
C LYS A 121 36.23 -18.38 -55.58
N SER A 122 36.87 -17.25 -55.81
CA SER A 122 36.64 -16.01 -55.07
C SER A 122 35.18 -15.53 -55.21
N ASN A 123 34.63 -15.53 -56.42
CA ASN A 123 33.22 -15.21 -56.65
C ASN A 123 32.26 -16.18 -55.95
N HIS A 124 32.58 -17.47 -55.91
CA HIS A 124 31.79 -18.45 -55.18
C HIS A 124 31.80 -18.19 -53.67
N MET A 125 32.97 -17.91 -53.09
CA MET A 125 33.09 -17.52 -51.68
C MET A 125 32.33 -16.22 -51.37
N ILE A 126 32.40 -15.22 -52.26
CA ILE A 126 31.64 -13.97 -52.12
C ILE A 126 30.14 -14.26 -52.13
N SER A 127 29.66 -15.18 -52.98
CA SER A 127 28.25 -15.58 -53.00
C SER A 127 27.82 -16.25 -51.69
N LEU A 128 28.67 -17.11 -51.12
CA LEU A 128 28.44 -17.77 -49.84
C LEU A 128 28.37 -16.76 -48.70
N TYR A 129 29.35 -15.86 -48.60
CA TYR A 129 29.34 -14.81 -47.58
C TYR A 129 28.17 -13.85 -47.71
N LYS A 130 27.71 -13.53 -48.93
CA LYS A 130 26.49 -12.73 -49.13
C LYS A 130 25.25 -13.45 -48.64
N HIS A 131 25.16 -14.75 -48.85
CA HIS A 131 24.06 -15.57 -48.34
C HIS A 131 24.07 -15.61 -46.81
N GLU A 132 25.21 -15.93 -46.19
CA GLU A 132 25.37 -15.92 -44.73
C GLU A 132 25.10 -14.53 -44.14
N GLN A 133 25.50 -13.46 -44.83
CA GLN A 133 25.19 -12.09 -44.41
C GLN A 133 23.68 -11.80 -44.45
N ALA A 134 22.97 -12.29 -45.48
CA ALA A 134 21.52 -12.16 -45.57
C ALA A 134 20.81 -12.95 -44.45
N GLU A 135 21.27 -14.16 -44.12
CA GLU A 135 20.72 -14.94 -43.01
C GLU A 135 21.02 -14.30 -41.65
N ASN A 136 22.24 -13.82 -41.43
CA ASN A 136 22.61 -13.14 -40.19
C ASN A 136 21.81 -11.84 -39.98
N THR A 137 21.58 -11.07 -41.03
CA THR A 137 20.74 -9.85 -40.94
C THR A 137 19.28 -10.17 -40.65
N ASN A 138 18.74 -11.25 -41.22
CA ASN A 138 17.41 -11.74 -40.87
C ASN A 138 17.33 -12.17 -39.40
N LEU A 139 18.32 -12.95 -38.92
CA LEU A 139 18.35 -13.39 -37.53
C LEU A 139 18.43 -12.22 -36.54
N ILE A 140 19.21 -11.17 -36.87
CA ILE A 140 19.25 -9.93 -36.08
C ILE A 140 17.86 -9.28 -36.00
N ALA A 141 17.15 -9.19 -37.13
CA ALA A 141 15.79 -8.62 -37.16
C ALA A 141 14.80 -9.44 -36.30
N MET A 142 14.90 -10.77 -36.33
CA MET A 142 14.08 -11.63 -35.48
C MET A 142 14.38 -11.45 -33.99
N TYR A 143 15.66 -11.28 -33.63
CA TYR A 143 16.04 -10.99 -32.24
C TYR A 143 15.58 -9.61 -31.79
N GLU A 144 15.64 -8.62 -32.67
CA GLU A 144 15.14 -7.27 -32.39
C GLU A 144 13.63 -7.31 -32.10
N ASP A 145 12.85 -8.01 -32.92
CA ASP A 145 11.40 -8.15 -32.73
C ASP A 145 11.06 -8.92 -31.44
N ALA A 146 11.75 -10.04 -31.19
CA ALA A 146 11.57 -10.85 -29.98
C ALA A 146 11.94 -10.09 -28.70
N LEU A 147 13.04 -9.32 -28.72
CA LEU A 147 13.43 -8.47 -27.59
C LEU A 147 12.48 -7.28 -27.43
N GLY A 148 12.00 -6.69 -28.53
CA GLY A 148 10.99 -5.64 -28.52
C GLY A 148 9.71 -6.10 -27.83
N THR A 149 9.17 -7.24 -28.25
CA THR A 149 7.97 -7.83 -27.63
C THR A 149 8.21 -8.26 -26.18
N ALA A 150 9.34 -8.88 -25.85
CA ALA A 150 9.64 -9.28 -24.47
C ALA A 150 9.75 -8.06 -23.53
N THR A 151 10.42 -6.99 -23.96
CA THR A 151 10.54 -5.76 -23.16
C THR A 151 9.19 -5.07 -22.95
N GLU A 152 8.33 -5.06 -23.97
CA GLU A 152 6.97 -4.55 -23.85
C GLU A 152 6.13 -5.37 -22.86
N GLN A 153 6.20 -6.70 -22.94
CA GLN A 153 5.51 -7.59 -22.00
C GLN A 153 5.98 -7.38 -20.56
N ILE A 154 7.29 -7.22 -20.33
CA ILE A 154 7.85 -6.93 -19.01
C ILE A 154 7.33 -5.59 -18.50
N ARG A 155 7.32 -4.54 -19.32
CA ARG A 155 6.78 -3.23 -18.94
C ARG A 155 5.30 -3.31 -18.58
N ASN A 156 4.51 -3.99 -19.40
CA ASN A 156 3.08 -4.16 -19.17
C ASN A 156 2.81 -4.97 -17.90
N TYR A 157 3.59 -6.02 -17.65
CA TYR A 157 3.49 -6.79 -16.41
C TYR A 157 3.80 -5.95 -15.18
N CYS A 158 4.92 -5.22 -15.18
CA CYS A 158 5.30 -4.39 -14.03
C CYS A 158 4.24 -3.33 -13.72
N THR A 159 3.71 -2.66 -14.74
CA THR A 159 2.68 -1.63 -14.59
C THR A 159 1.34 -2.21 -14.12
N ASP A 160 0.93 -3.37 -14.64
CA ASP A 160 -0.29 -4.06 -14.22
C ASP A 160 -0.19 -4.56 -12.77
N VAL A 161 0.96 -5.11 -12.37
CA VAL A 161 1.20 -5.54 -10.98
C VAL A 161 1.13 -4.36 -10.01
N GLU A 162 1.79 -3.24 -10.33
CA GLU A 162 1.74 -2.03 -9.51
C GLU A 162 0.30 -1.49 -9.39
N SER A 163 -0.43 -1.44 -10.51
CA SER A 163 -1.83 -1.02 -10.55
C SER A 163 -2.72 -1.89 -9.66
N ARG A 164 -2.59 -3.23 -9.76
CA ARG A 164 -3.34 -4.18 -8.93
C ARG A 164 -3.02 -4.03 -7.45
N PHE A 165 -1.75 -3.85 -7.11
CA PHE A 165 -1.32 -3.65 -5.72
C PHE A 165 -1.90 -2.35 -5.14
N LEU A 166 -1.85 -1.25 -5.90
CA LEU A 166 -2.45 0.02 -5.50
C LEU A 166 -3.98 -0.07 -5.36
N ALA A 167 -4.65 -0.73 -6.30
CA ALA A 167 -6.09 -0.96 -6.24
C ALA A 167 -6.49 -1.76 -5.00
N GLN A 168 -5.74 -2.83 -4.68
CA GLN A 168 -5.96 -3.63 -3.49
C GLN A 168 -5.75 -2.80 -2.21
N ARG A 169 -4.67 -2.02 -2.13
CA ARG A 169 -4.41 -1.15 -0.97
C ARG A 169 -5.48 -0.09 -0.78
N LYS A 170 -5.94 0.53 -1.88
CA LYS A 170 -7.05 1.49 -1.86
C LYS A 170 -8.34 0.83 -1.38
N HIS A 171 -8.65 -0.37 -1.87
CA HIS A 171 -9.81 -1.14 -1.47
C HIS A 171 -9.80 -1.45 0.03
N TYR A 172 -8.68 -1.97 0.57
CA TYR A 172 -8.57 -2.22 2.01
C TYR A 172 -8.69 -0.96 2.85
N ASN A 173 -8.12 0.16 2.40
CA ASN A 173 -8.24 1.42 3.12
C ASN A 173 -9.69 1.93 3.13
N ASN A 174 -10.40 1.77 2.00
CA ASN A 174 -11.81 2.10 1.91
C ASN A 174 -12.67 1.23 2.84
N LEU A 175 -12.44 -0.09 2.86
CA LEU A 175 -13.15 -1.00 3.76
C LEU A 175 -12.89 -0.64 5.23
N LEU A 176 -11.64 -0.34 5.59
CA LEU A 176 -11.31 0.08 6.96
C LEU A 176 -11.98 1.41 7.34
N GLN A 177 -12.11 2.32 6.38
CA GLN A 177 -12.82 3.58 6.60
C GLN A 177 -14.33 3.35 6.75
N GLN A 178 -14.92 2.50 5.91
CA GLN A 178 -16.31 2.11 6.00
C GLN A 178 -16.63 1.48 7.36
N GLU A 179 -15.82 0.54 7.85
CA GLU A 179 -15.99 -0.07 9.16
C GLU A 179 -15.93 0.97 10.30
N LYS A 180 -15.03 1.96 10.21
CA LYS A 180 -14.97 3.06 11.18
C LYS A 180 -16.23 3.93 11.16
N ASP A 181 -16.73 4.22 9.97
CA ASP A 181 -17.92 5.05 9.78
C ASP A 181 -19.19 4.33 10.24
N GLU A 182 -19.30 3.02 9.96
CA GLU A 182 -20.38 2.14 10.44
C GLU A 182 -20.35 1.98 11.97
N HIS A 183 -19.15 1.84 12.55
CA HIS A 183 -19.01 1.76 14.00
C HIS A 183 -19.33 3.11 14.68
N LEU A 184 -19.06 4.23 14.03
CA LEU A 184 -19.46 5.55 14.51
C LEU A 184 -20.97 5.76 14.41
N SER A 185 -21.59 5.40 13.28
CA SER A 185 -23.03 5.54 13.08
C SER A 185 -23.83 4.72 14.10
N SER A 186 -23.44 3.47 14.33
CA SER A 186 -24.06 2.60 15.35
C SER A 186 -24.02 3.22 16.76
N ARG A 187 -22.91 3.88 17.12
CA ARG A 187 -22.81 4.58 18.41
C ARG A 187 -23.71 5.80 18.47
N LEU A 188 -23.75 6.61 17.40
CA LEU A 188 -24.62 7.79 17.32
C LEU A 188 -26.09 7.39 17.41
N ASP A 189 -26.50 6.31 16.75
CA ASP A 189 -27.87 5.78 16.82
C ASP A 189 -28.21 5.32 18.23
N ARG A 190 -27.29 4.59 18.88
CA ARG A 190 -27.49 4.16 20.27
C ARG A 190 -27.65 5.36 21.21
N ASP A 191 -26.80 6.36 21.08
CA ASP A 191 -26.85 7.57 21.90
C ASP A 191 -28.15 8.36 21.63
N HIS A 192 -28.62 8.39 20.37
CA HIS A 192 -29.90 8.97 19.98
C HIS A 192 -31.09 8.28 20.67
N TRP A 193 -31.16 6.94 20.61
CA TRP A 193 -32.22 6.17 21.26
C TRP A 193 -32.18 6.29 22.79
N HIS A 194 -30.98 6.32 23.39
CA HIS A 194 -30.84 6.58 24.82
C HIS A 194 -31.35 7.97 25.20
N ALA A 195 -31.01 9.01 24.44
CA ALA A 195 -31.50 10.36 24.69
C ALA A 195 -33.03 10.46 24.57
N GLN A 196 -33.61 9.82 23.55
CA GLN A 196 -35.07 9.74 23.40
C GLN A 196 -35.74 9.02 24.58
N THR A 197 -35.14 7.90 25.03
CA THR A 197 -35.66 7.12 26.17
C THR A 197 -35.63 7.93 27.46
N LEU A 198 -34.54 8.67 27.71
CA LEU A 198 -34.45 9.57 28.86
C LEU A 198 -35.52 10.66 28.81
N LYS A 199 -35.71 11.29 27.64
CA LYS A 199 -36.76 12.30 27.43
C LYS A 199 -38.15 11.74 27.73
N VAL A 200 -38.48 10.54 27.23
CA VAL A 200 -39.77 9.89 27.53
C VAL A 200 -39.89 9.57 29.03
N SER A 201 -38.83 9.12 29.68
CA SER A 201 -38.83 8.86 31.12
C SER A 201 -39.11 10.12 31.95
N GLU A 202 -38.57 11.27 31.53
CA GLU A 202 -38.84 12.57 32.14
C GLU A 202 -40.29 13.01 31.89
N MET A 203 -40.80 12.83 30.67
CA MET A 203 -42.21 13.10 30.36
C MET A 203 -43.17 12.25 31.21
N ILE A 204 -42.86 10.98 31.45
CA ILE A 204 -43.67 10.11 32.31
C ILE A 204 -43.62 10.58 33.77
N ARG A 205 -42.43 10.90 34.29
CA ARG A 205 -42.28 11.41 35.66
C ARG A 205 -43.00 12.74 35.86
N THR A 206 -42.90 13.64 34.89
CA THR A 206 -43.60 14.94 34.94
C THR A 206 -45.11 14.79 34.82
N ALA A 207 -45.60 13.92 33.93
CA ALA A 207 -47.04 13.61 33.83
C ALA A 207 -47.57 13.00 35.13
N ASN A 208 -46.81 12.09 35.77
CA ASN A 208 -47.21 11.50 37.04
C ASN A 208 -47.22 12.54 38.18
N ARG A 209 -46.24 13.45 38.20
CA ARG A 209 -46.23 14.59 39.14
C ARG A 209 -47.45 15.48 38.94
N LEU A 210 -47.73 15.91 37.70
CA LEU A 210 -48.89 16.74 37.40
C LEU A 210 -50.21 16.06 37.80
N ARG A 211 -50.34 14.75 37.56
CA ARG A 211 -51.49 13.96 38.00
C ARG A 211 -51.63 13.92 39.54
N ALA A 212 -50.52 13.79 40.26
CA ALA A 212 -50.51 13.79 41.72
C ALA A 212 -50.84 15.18 42.28
N ASP A 213 -50.29 16.24 41.68
CA ASP A 213 -50.47 17.63 42.10
C ASP A 213 -51.91 18.10 41.88
N GLU A 214 -52.56 17.71 40.77
CA GLU A 214 -53.91 18.16 40.33
C GLU A 214 -55.02 17.96 41.37
N TRP A 215 -54.87 16.98 42.28
CA TRP A 215 -55.91 16.67 43.28
C TRP A 215 -55.40 16.76 44.73
N SER A 216 -54.15 17.18 44.92
CA SER A 216 -53.46 17.12 46.22
C SER A 216 -54.04 18.10 47.24
N GLU A 217 -54.44 19.30 46.83
CA GLU A 217 -54.97 20.33 47.73
C GLU A 217 -56.36 19.96 48.23
N GLU A 218 -57.25 19.53 47.35
CA GLU A 218 -58.61 19.14 47.71
C GLU A 218 -58.62 17.93 48.64
N TYR A 219 -57.76 16.93 48.40
CA TYR A 219 -57.66 15.76 49.28
C TYR A 219 -57.07 16.11 50.65
N THR A 220 -56.09 17.00 50.74
CA THR A 220 -55.55 17.45 52.04
C THR A 220 -56.58 18.24 52.85
N ILE A 221 -57.39 19.07 52.20
CA ILE A 221 -58.50 19.78 52.87
C ILE A 221 -59.56 18.79 53.38
N ILE A 222 -60.02 17.86 52.54
CA ILE A 222 -61.06 16.89 52.93
C ILE A 222 -60.57 16.00 54.08
N SER A 223 -59.35 15.49 54.01
CA SER A 223 -58.76 14.69 55.10
C SER A 223 -58.54 15.51 56.39
N GLY A 224 -58.11 16.78 56.27
CA GLY A 224 -58.01 17.71 57.40
C GLY A 224 -59.35 17.92 58.09
N LEU A 225 -60.41 18.22 57.32
CA LEU A 225 -61.77 18.37 57.82
C LEU A 225 -62.30 17.09 58.48
N GLN A 226 -62.04 15.91 57.90
CA GLN A 226 -62.39 14.63 58.55
C GLN A 226 -61.67 14.46 59.90
N SER A 227 -60.39 14.83 59.99
CA SER A 227 -59.64 14.76 61.25
C SER A 227 -60.21 15.70 62.32
N GLU A 228 -60.67 16.88 61.93
CA GLU A 228 -61.34 17.85 62.81
C GLU A 228 -62.68 17.32 63.29
N VAL A 229 -63.52 16.80 62.40
CA VAL A 229 -64.82 16.19 62.76
C VAL A 229 -64.61 15.01 63.71
N ARG A 230 -63.62 14.14 63.46
CA ARG A 230 -63.26 13.05 64.38
C ARG A 230 -62.81 13.59 65.74
N CYS A 231 -62.07 14.69 65.78
CA CYS A 231 -61.65 15.35 67.03
C CYS A 231 -62.86 15.91 67.79
N LEU A 232 -63.71 16.68 67.14
CA LEU A 232 -64.92 17.28 67.73
C LEU A 232 -65.88 16.20 68.25
N ARG A 233 -66.07 15.11 67.52
CA ARG A 233 -66.89 13.96 67.92
C ARG A 233 -66.35 13.31 69.20
N ARG A 234 -65.03 13.17 69.31
CA ARG A 234 -64.35 12.71 70.55
C ARG A 234 -64.55 13.68 71.71
N CYS A 235 -64.40 14.99 71.50
CA CYS A 235 -64.60 16.00 72.56
C CYS A 235 -66.04 16.04 73.08
N LEU A 236 -67.02 15.76 72.21
CA LEU A 236 -68.45 15.71 72.55
C LEU A 236 -68.88 14.35 73.14
N GLY A 237 -67.97 13.38 73.28
CA GLY A 237 -68.27 12.05 73.82
C GLY A 237 -69.15 11.18 72.90
N MET A 238 -69.23 11.52 71.61
CA MET A 238 -69.97 10.75 70.62
C MET A 238 -69.13 9.56 70.12
N GLU A 239 -69.78 8.44 69.81
CA GLU A 239 -69.10 7.26 69.26
C GLU A 239 -68.39 7.59 67.94
N PRO A 240 -67.25 6.95 67.62
CA PRO A 240 -66.56 7.16 66.35
C PRO A 240 -67.45 6.74 65.17
N GLU A 241 -67.47 7.56 64.12
CA GLU A 241 -68.19 7.25 62.90
C GLU A 241 -67.47 6.14 62.12
N ARG A 242 -68.23 5.27 61.44
CA ARG A 242 -67.63 4.26 60.55
C ARG A 242 -67.02 4.97 59.34
N VAL A 243 -65.83 4.56 58.94
CA VAL A 243 -65.06 5.18 57.85
C VAL A 243 -65.87 5.33 56.56
N GLU A 244 -66.72 4.35 56.24
CA GLU A 244 -67.58 4.36 55.05
C GLU A 244 -68.68 5.43 55.06
N ASN A 245 -69.05 5.90 56.25
CA ASN A 245 -70.12 6.88 56.46
C ASN A 245 -69.57 8.31 56.64
N GLU A 246 -68.25 8.47 56.73
CA GLU A 246 -67.64 9.77 56.90
C GLU A 246 -67.86 10.65 55.67
N THR A 247 -68.21 11.91 55.91
CA THR A 247 -68.36 12.89 54.83
C THR A 247 -67.01 13.05 54.11
N GLY A 248 -66.99 12.87 52.79
CA GLY A 248 -65.76 12.91 51.98
C GLY A 248 -65.11 11.54 51.70
N TYR A 249 -65.58 10.45 52.30
CA TYR A 249 -65.02 9.10 52.10
C TYR A 249 -64.99 8.65 50.62
N SER A 250 -66.03 8.98 49.85
CA SER A 250 -66.13 8.67 48.42
C SER A 250 -64.99 9.26 47.59
N TYR A 251 -64.48 10.42 47.98
CA TYR A 251 -63.40 11.12 47.28
C TYR A 251 -62.03 10.57 47.70
N LEU A 252 -61.84 10.28 48.98
CA LEU A 252 -60.57 9.75 49.49
C LEU A 252 -60.33 8.27 49.15
N LYS A 253 -61.39 7.48 48.93
CA LYS A 253 -61.28 6.07 48.52
C LYS A 253 -60.56 5.89 47.16
N ALA A 254 -60.58 6.90 46.29
CA ALA A 254 -60.01 6.84 44.95
C ALA A 254 -58.50 7.14 44.90
N ILE A 255 -57.91 7.54 46.03
CA ILE A 255 -56.48 7.84 46.11
C ILE A 255 -55.70 6.51 46.05
N PRO A 256 -54.70 6.37 45.16
CA PRO A 256 -53.77 5.26 45.24
C PRO A 256 -52.96 5.44 46.53
N LEU A 257 -53.29 4.61 47.52
CA LEU A 257 -52.78 4.60 48.89
C LEU A 257 -51.25 4.84 48.93
N ALA A 258 -50.86 6.05 49.33
CA ALA A 258 -49.55 6.31 49.92
C ALA A 258 -49.60 6.25 51.47
N ASP A 259 -50.77 5.93 52.05
CA ASP A 259 -51.04 6.08 53.49
C ASP A 259 -51.54 4.76 54.13
N GLN A 260 -50.86 3.65 53.78
CA GLN A 260 -50.88 2.41 54.58
C GLN A 260 -49.46 2.15 55.10
N ALA A 261 -49.00 3.00 56.00
CA ALA A 261 -47.86 2.76 56.87
C ALA A 261 -48.24 3.13 58.31
#